data_AF-Q8NEX4-F1
#
_entry.id   AF-Q8NEX4-F1
#
_cell.length_a   1.000
_cell.length_b   1.000
_cell.length_c   1.000
_cell.angle_alpha   90.00
_cell.angle_beta   90.00
_cell.angle_gamma   90.00
#
_symmetry.space_group_name_H-M   'P 1'
#
loop_
_entity.id
_entity.type
_entity.pdbx_description
1 polymer ?
#
loop_
_entity_poly.entity_id
_entity_poly.type
_entity_poly.pdbx_seq_one_letter_code
_entity_poly.pdbx_strand_id
1 'polypeptide(L)'
;MDKLQRLKGEKEAKRALLDARHNYLFAIVASCLDLNKTEVEDAILEGNQIERIDQLFAVGGLRHLMFYYQDVEEAETGQLGSLGGVNLVSGKIKKPKVFVTEGNDVALTGVCVFFIRTDPSKAITPDNIHQEVSFNMLDAADGGLLNSVRRLLSDIFIPALRATSHGWGELEGLQDAANIRQEFLSSLEGFVNVLSGAQE
;
A
#
# COMPACT_ATOMS: atom_id res chain seq x y z
N MET A 1 -8.21 -27.41 23.38
CA MET A 1 -6.96 -27.52 22.59
C MET A 1 -7.24 -27.42 21.09
N ASP A 2 -8.43 -27.80 20.63
CA ASP A 2 -8.80 -27.89 19.21
C ASP A 2 -8.75 -26.57 18.42
N LYS A 3 -9.09 -25.43 19.04
CA LYS A 3 -9.13 -24.14 18.32
C LYS A 3 -7.75 -23.65 17.87
N LEU A 4 -6.73 -23.75 18.72
CA LEU A 4 -5.36 -23.32 18.39
C LEU A 4 -4.75 -24.23 17.31
N GLN A 5 -4.98 -25.54 17.44
CA GLN A 5 -4.51 -26.51 16.47
C GLN A 5 -5.19 -26.33 15.10
N ARG A 6 -6.49 -26.00 15.10
CA ARG A 6 -7.23 -25.66 13.86
C ARG A 6 -6.68 -24.39 13.21
N LEU A 7 -6.47 -23.32 13.96
CA LEU A 7 -5.91 -22.06 13.44
C LEU A 7 -4.50 -22.26 12.87
N LYS A 8 -3.66 -23.08 13.53
CA LYS A 8 -2.34 -23.42 13.03
C LYS A 8 -2.42 -24.22 11.72
N GLY A 9 -3.31 -25.23 11.65
CA GLY A 9 -3.53 -26.00 10.42
C GLY A 9 -4.07 -25.16 9.26
N GLU A 10 -4.98 -24.21 9.54
CA GLU A 10 -5.49 -23.25 8.54
C GLU A 10 -4.35 -22.36 7.99
N LYS A 11 -3.46 -21.84 8.86
CA LYS A 11 -2.29 -21.07 8.43
C LYS A 11 -1.32 -21.92 7.59
N GLU A 12 -1.05 -23.16 7.98
CA GLU A 12 -0.18 -24.07 7.22
C GLU A 12 -0.75 -24.41 5.83
N ALA A 13 -2.07 -24.67 5.74
CA ALA A 13 -2.74 -24.93 4.48
C ALA A 13 -2.66 -23.71 3.54
N LYS A 14 -2.87 -22.51 4.07
CA LYS A 14 -2.73 -21.27 3.31
C LYS A 14 -1.29 -20.98 2.88
N ARG A 15 -0.32 -21.25 3.74
CA ARG A 15 1.11 -21.14 3.42
C ARG A 15 1.48 -22.01 2.22
N ALA A 16 0.84 -23.17 2.06
CA ALA A 16 1.04 -24.04 0.90
C ALA A 16 0.46 -23.48 -0.42
N LEU A 17 -0.42 -22.47 -0.36
CA LEU A 17 -0.96 -21.78 -1.55
C LEU A 17 -0.04 -20.67 -2.05
N LEU A 18 0.89 -20.20 -1.23
CA LEU A 18 1.80 -19.12 -1.58
C LEU A 18 2.79 -19.59 -2.64
N ASP A 19 2.91 -18.80 -3.70
CA ASP A 19 3.83 -19.07 -4.81
C ASP A 19 4.88 -17.96 -4.96
N ALA A 20 5.68 -18.02 -6.02
CA ALA A 20 6.72 -17.04 -6.30
C ALA A 20 6.20 -15.60 -6.43
N ARG A 21 4.94 -15.39 -6.87
CA ARG A 21 4.34 -14.06 -7.04
C ARG A 21 4.04 -13.44 -5.69
N HIS A 22 3.45 -14.21 -4.77
CA HIS A 22 3.23 -13.79 -3.39
C HIS A 22 4.55 -13.43 -2.71
N ASN A 23 5.53 -14.32 -2.86
CA ASN A 23 6.86 -14.15 -2.29
C ASN A 23 7.57 -12.89 -2.81
N TYR A 24 7.35 -12.52 -4.07
CA TYR A 24 7.85 -11.29 -4.68
C TYR A 24 7.25 -10.05 -4.00
N LEU A 25 5.93 -9.99 -3.85
CA LEU A 25 5.26 -8.88 -3.16
C LEU A 25 5.70 -8.77 -1.70
N PHE A 26 5.75 -9.88 -0.97
CA PHE A 26 6.12 -9.88 0.45
C PHE A 26 7.57 -9.43 0.68
N ALA A 27 8.49 -9.78 -0.22
CA ALA A 27 9.87 -9.31 -0.13
C ALA A 27 9.97 -7.79 -0.28
N ILE A 28 9.21 -7.19 -1.21
CA ILE A 28 9.15 -5.74 -1.39
C ILE A 28 8.52 -5.08 -0.17
N VAL A 29 7.37 -5.57 0.30
CA VAL A 29 6.70 -5.03 1.49
C VAL A 29 7.61 -5.09 2.72
N ALA A 30 8.27 -6.23 2.95
CA ALA A 30 9.23 -6.39 4.04
C ALA A 30 10.38 -5.39 3.95
N SER A 31 10.93 -5.18 2.75
CA SER A 31 12.01 -4.21 2.53
C SER A 31 11.55 -2.76 2.72
N CYS A 32 10.34 -2.40 2.30
CA CYS A 32 9.81 -1.05 2.46
C CYS A 32 9.49 -0.72 3.91
N LEU A 33 9.05 -1.71 4.69
CA LEU A 33 8.62 -1.53 6.07
C LEU A 33 9.69 -1.85 7.12
N ASP A 34 10.88 -2.29 6.68
CA ASP A 34 11.95 -2.80 7.55
C ASP A 34 11.45 -3.93 8.49
N LEU A 35 10.68 -4.86 7.92
CA LEU A 35 10.11 -6.01 8.63
C LEU A 35 10.76 -7.32 8.17
N ASN A 36 10.66 -8.35 9.00
CA ASN A 36 11.00 -9.69 8.53
C ASN A 36 9.95 -10.15 7.52
N LYS A 37 10.39 -10.75 6.41
CA LYS A 37 9.45 -11.32 5.42
C LYS A 37 8.46 -12.31 6.03
N THR A 38 8.90 -13.10 7.02
CA THR A 38 8.04 -14.04 7.76
C THR A 38 6.94 -13.33 8.55
N GLU A 39 7.21 -12.14 9.10
CA GLU A 39 6.19 -11.34 9.81
C GLU A 39 5.12 -10.84 8.83
N VAL A 40 5.54 -10.36 7.66
CA VAL A 40 4.61 -9.98 6.58
C VAL A 40 3.78 -11.20 6.16
N GLU A 41 4.41 -12.33 5.90
CA GLU A 41 3.71 -13.55 5.50
C GLU A 41 2.69 -14.00 6.56
N ASP A 42 3.10 -14.11 7.82
CA ASP A 42 2.23 -14.56 8.92
C ASP A 42 1.02 -13.65 9.13
N ALA A 43 1.16 -12.34 8.88
CA ALA A 43 0.07 -11.38 8.93
C ALA A 43 -0.92 -11.56 7.78
N ILE A 44 -0.44 -11.90 6.58
CA ILE A 44 -1.24 -12.11 5.36
C ILE A 44 -1.96 -13.46 5.36
N LEU A 45 -1.46 -14.47 6.07
CA LEU A 45 -2.16 -15.76 6.22
C LEU A 45 -3.52 -15.63 6.94
N GLU A 46 -3.79 -14.51 7.60
CA GLU A 46 -5.04 -14.26 8.34
C GLU A 46 -6.19 -13.80 7.44
N GLY A 47 -7.42 -14.18 7.77
CA GLY A 47 -8.61 -13.71 7.03
C GLY A 47 -8.65 -14.17 5.58
N ASN A 48 -9.00 -13.28 4.66
CA ASN A 48 -9.18 -13.52 3.22
C ASN A 48 -8.16 -12.73 2.36
N GLN A 49 -6.99 -12.44 2.93
CA GLN A 49 -6.03 -11.52 2.34
C GLN A 49 -5.29 -12.13 1.14
N ILE A 50 -5.07 -13.45 1.15
CA ILE A 50 -4.46 -14.18 0.02
C ILE A 50 -5.36 -14.10 -1.20
N GLU A 51 -6.66 -14.33 -1.02
CA GLU A 51 -7.65 -14.29 -2.10
C GLU A 51 -7.73 -12.89 -2.73
N ARG A 52 -7.52 -11.83 -1.93
CA ARG A 52 -7.44 -10.45 -2.41
C ARG A 52 -6.15 -10.20 -3.21
N ILE A 53 -5.02 -10.75 -2.76
CA ILE A 53 -3.76 -10.72 -3.51
C ILE A 53 -3.90 -11.46 -4.85
N ASP A 54 -4.55 -12.62 -4.86
CA ASP A 54 -4.78 -13.42 -6.07
C ASP A 54 -5.58 -12.64 -7.14
N GLN A 55 -6.46 -11.73 -6.71
CA GLN A 55 -7.16 -10.86 -7.66
C GLN A 55 -6.21 -9.90 -8.39
N LEU A 56 -5.08 -9.49 -7.81
CA LEU A 56 -4.08 -8.70 -8.55
C LEU A 56 -3.49 -9.52 -9.71
N PHE A 57 -3.37 -10.84 -9.52
CA PHE A 57 -2.74 -11.71 -10.50
C PHE A 57 -3.68 -12.20 -11.60
N ALA A 58 -4.98 -12.26 -11.32
CA ALA A 58 -5.99 -12.78 -12.24
C ALA A 58 -6.17 -11.92 -13.51
N VAL A 59 -6.61 -12.56 -14.60
CA VAL A 59 -7.06 -11.86 -15.81
C VAL A 59 -8.32 -11.07 -15.50
N GLY A 60 -8.34 -9.78 -15.83
CA GLY A 60 -9.44 -8.87 -15.52
C GLY A 60 -9.58 -8.57 -14.02
N GLY A 61 -8.57 -8.91 -13.22
CA GLY A 61 -8.56 -8.71 -11.78
C GLY A 61 -8.25 -7.27 -11.35
N LEU A 62 -7.78 -7.11 -10.12
CA LEU A 62 -7.47 -5.80 -9.53
C LEU A 62 -6.34 -5.10 -10.29
N ARG A 63 -6.51 -3.79 -10.52
CA ARG A 63 -5.46 -2.93 -11.08
C ARG A 63 -4.46 -2.46 -10.02
N HIS A 64 -4.88 -2.39 -8.77
CA HIS A 64 -4.03 -1.97 -7.67
C HIS A 64 -4.34 -2.76 -6.41
N LEU A 65 -3.34 -2.86 -5.54
CA LEU A 65 -3.43 -3.51 -4.25
C LEU A 65 -2.59 -2.75 -3.24
N MET A 66 -3.09 -2.56 -2.02
CA MET A 66 -2.37 -1.82 -0.98
C MET A 66 -2.10 -2.70 0.24
N PHE A 67 -0.90 -2.62 0.76
CA PHE A 67 -0.50 -3.17 2.05
C PHE A 67 -0.38 -2.00 3.03
N TYR A 68 -1.26 -1.95 4.02
CA TYR A 68 -1.15 -0.98 5.10
C TYR A 68 -0.39 -1.59 6.25
N TYR A 69 0.49 -0.81 6.86
CA TYR A 69 1.17 -1.09 8.10
C TYR A 69 0.86 0.03 9.09
N GLN A 70 -0.13 -0.23 9.93
CA GLN A 70 -0.65 0.73 10.88
C GLN A 70 -1.30 0.03 12.06
N ASP A 71 -1.56 0.79 13.11
CA ASP A 71 -2.26 0.30 14.29
C ASP A 71 -3.68 -0.16 13.93
N VAL A 72 -3.97 -1.43 14.23
CA VAL A 72 -5.30 -2.00 14.07
C VAL A 72 -5.96 -2.08 15.43
N GLU A 73 -7.18 -1.55 15.56
CA GLU A 73 -7.99 -1.83 16.73
C GLU A 73 -8.41 -3.30 16.67
N GLU A 74 -7.84 -4.13 17.55
CA GLU A 74 -8.36 -5.47 17.75
C GLU A 74 -9.80 -5.34 18.27
N ALA A 75 -10.78 -5.62 17.40
CA ALA A 75 -12.15 -5.82 17.82
C ALA A 75 -12.14 -6.93 18.88
N GLU A 76 -12.50 -6.58 20.12
CA GLU A 76 -12.49 -7.46 21.28
C GLU A 76 -13.39 -8.68 21.02
N THR A 77 -12.82 -9.76 20.47
CA THR A 77 -13.51 -11.04 20.39
C THR A 77 -13.38 -11.74 21.74
N GLY A 78 -14.21 -11.29 22.68
CA GLY A 78 -14.69 -12.09 23.80
C GLY A 78 -13.82 -12.09 25.05
N GLN A 79 -13.97 -11.07 25.89
CA GLN A 79 -13.95 -11.26 27.34
C GLN A 79 -15.17 -10.57 27.95
N LEU A 80 -16.29 -11.30 27.94
CA LEU A 80 -17.39 -11.03 28.87
C LEU A 80 -16.89 -11.46 30.26
N GLY A 81 -16.18 -10.56 30.93
CA GLY A 81 -15.55 -10.84 32.21
C GLY A 81 -15.35 -9.56 33.01
N SER A 82 -16.28 -9.36 33.95
CA SER A 82 -16.17 -8.49 35.13
C SER A 82 -16.92 -7.16 35.06
N LEU A 83 -18.13 -7.18 35.61
CA LEU A 83 -18.78 -6.00 36.17
C LEU A 83 -17.95 -5.48 37.35
N GLY A 84 -17.57 -4.21 37.29
CA GLY A 84 -17.20 -3.40 38.45
C GLY A 84 -15.73 -3.02 38.54
N GLY A 85 -15.46 -1.72 38.61
CA GLY A 85 -14.18 -1.19 39.08
C GLY A 85 -13.67 0.02 38.31
N VAL A 86 -13.53 1.14 39.01
CA VAL A 86 -13.10 2.46 38.55
C VAL A 86 -11.62 2.45 38.09
N ASN A 87 -11.35 3.15 36.98
CA ASN A 87 -10.05 3.65 36.46
C ASN A 87 -8.85 2.68 36.44
N LEU A 88 -8.36 2.40 35.23
CA LEU A 88 -6.96 2.54 34.84
C LEU A 88 -6.91 2.59 33.31
N VAL A 89 -6.20 3.58 32.77
CA VAL A 89 -5.82 3.69 31.36
C VAL A 89 -4.99 2.46 31.01
N SER A 90 -5.65 1.36 30.67
CA SER A 90 -5.01 0.21 30.06
C SER A 90 -4.74 0.62 28.62
N GLY A 91 -3.60 1.29 28.42
CA GLY A 91 -3.06 1.55 27.10
C GLY A 91 -2.82 0.19 26.45
N LYS A 92 -3.84 -0.32 25.75
CA LYS A 92 -3.64 -1.42 24.81
C LYS A 92 -2.57 -0.94 23.86
N ILE A 93 -1.38 -1.54 23.95
CA ILE A 93 -0.30 -1.30 23.01
C ILE A 93 -0.84 -1.78 21.67
N LYS A 94 -1.38 -0.84 20.88
CA LYS A 94 -1.74 -1.09 19.49
C LYS A 94 -0.41 -1.43 18.82
N LYS A 95 -0.31 -2.67 18.33
CA LYS A 95 0.85 -3.08 17.55
C LYS A 95 0.48 -2.86 16.09
N PRO A 96 1.34 -2.16 15.33
CA PRO A 96 1.11 -2.00 13.91
C PRO A 96 1.12 -3.37 13.25
N LYS A 97 0.21 -3.57 12.31
CA LYS A 97 0.03 -4.84 11.60
C LYS A 97 -0.04 -4.59 10.11
N VAL A 98 0.56 -5.50 9.34
CA VAL A 98 0.43 -5.51 7.88
C VAL A 98 -0.90 -6.16 7.49
N PHE A 99 -1.68 -5.48 6.65
CA PHE A 99 -2.88 -6.07 6.05
C PHE A 99 -3.19 -5.51 4.66
N VAL A 100 -4.00 -6.25 3.90
CA VAL A 100 -4.33 -5.94 2.49
C VAL A 100 -5.65 -5.19 2.35
N THR A 101 -5.64 -4.10 1.59
CA THR A 101 -6.79 -3.24 1.31
C THR A 101 -6.78 -2.73 -0.13
N GLU A 102 -7.93 -2.24 -0.60
CA GLU A 102 -8.09 -1.53 -1.88
C GLU A 102 -8.16 0.01 -1.70
N GLY A 103 -8.07 0.49 -0.45
CA GLY A 103 -8.07 1.90 -0.06
C GLY A 103 -9.45 2.51 0.23
N ASN A 104 -10.52 1.72 0.13
CA ASN A 104 -11.91 2.20 0.28
C ASN A 104 -12.61 1.73 1.56
N ASP A 105 -12.01 0.77 2.28
CA ASP A 105 -12.54 0.12 3.48
C ASP A 105 -11.85 0.59 4.77
N VAL A 106 -10.62 1.11 4.69
CA VAL A 106 -9.82 1.52 5.85
C VAL A 106 -9.09 2.83 5.55
N ALA A 107 -9.13 3.77 6.50
CA ALA A 107 -8.36 5.01 6.40
C ALA A 107 -6.86 4.74 6.60
N LEU A 108 -6.01 5.38 5.78
CA LEU A 108 -4.57 5.28 5.90
C LEU A 108 -4.06 6.20 7.02
N THR A 109 -3.46 5.61 8.06
CA THR A 109 -2.88 6.33 9.20
C THR A 109 -1.41 6.00 9.45
N GLY A 110 -0.91 4.91 8.89
CA GLY A 110 0.50 4.54 8.96
C GLY A 110 1.14 4.54 7.58
N VAL A 111 1.87 3.47 7.29
CA VAL A 111 2.57 3.32 6.01
C VAL A 111 1.73 2.50 5.04
N CYS A 112 1.70 2.91 3.78
CA CYS A 112 1.11 2.18 2.67
C CYS A 112 2.20 1.79 1.67
N VAL A 113 2.30 0.50 1.36
CA VAL A 113 3.03 0.00 0.19
C VAL A 113 1.99 -0.47 -0.81
N PHE A 114 1.91 0.19 -1.97
CA PHE A 114 0.91 -0.15 -2.97
C PHE A 114 1.57 -0.63 -4.26
N PHE A 115 0.89 -1.57 -4.90
CA PHE A 115 1.27 -2.18 -6.15
C PHE A 115 0.27 -1.77 -7.22
N ILE A 116 0.76 -1.35 -8.37
CA ILE A 116 -0.06 -1.01 -9.54
C ILE A 116 0.36 -1.90 -10.69
N ARG A 117 -0.66 -2.52 -11.28
CA ARG A 117 -0.52 -3.35 -12.46
C ARG A 117 -0.84 -2.55 -13.71
N THR A 118 0.04 -2.64 -14.70
CA THR A 118 -0.03 -1.83 -15.93
C THR A 118 -1.19 -2.25 -16.84
N ASP A 119 -1.36 -3.56 -17.06
CA ASP A 119 -2.37 -4.10 -17.97
C ASP A 119 -3.22 -5.19 -17.28
N PRO A 120 -4.49 -4.91 -16.91
CA PRO A 120 -5.36 -5.88 -16.27
C PRO A 120 -5.84 -7.00 -17.22
N SER A 121 -5.66 -6.87 -18.54
CA SER A 121 -6.14 -7.85 -19.52
C SER A 121 -5.28 -9.12 -19.61
N LYS A 122 -4.08 -9.11 -19.05
CA LYS A 122 -3.15 -10.26 -19.00
C LYS A 122 -3.30 -11.05 -17.70
N ALA A 123 -2.45 -12.02 -17.41
CA ALA A 123 -2.30 -12.57 -16.07
C ALA A 123 -0.92 -12.17 -15.52
N ILE A 124 -0.80 -11.99 -14.20
CA ILE A 124 0.52 -11.90 -13.58
C ILE A 124 1.03 -13.30 -13.28
N THR A 125 2.17 -13.62 -13.86
CA THR A 125 2.91 -14.87 -13.69
C THR A 125 4.20 -14.61 -12.92
N PRO A 126 4.84 -15.65 -12.34
CA PRO A 126 6.16 -15.52 -11.75
C PRO A 126 7.19 -14.87 -12.70
N ASP A 127 7.07 -15.13 -14.00
CA ASP A 127 8.03 -14.65 -15.01
C ASP A 127 7.83 -13.18 -15.38
N ASN A 128 6.59 -12.66 -15.37
CA ASN A 128 6.31 -11.30 -15.83
C ASN A 128 6.09 -10.27 -14.71
N ILE A 129 5.96 -10.71 -13.45
CA ILE A 129 5.56 -9.83 -12.33
C ILE A 129 6.47 -8.60 -12.18
N HIS A 130 7.78 -8.76 -12.42
CA HIS A 130 8.76 -7.69 -12.31
C HIS A 130 8.63 -6.60 -13.40
N GLN A 131 7.92 -6.90 -14.50
CA GLN A 131 7.67 -5.97 -15.61
C GLN A 131 6.25 -5.39 -15.54
N GLU A 132 5.29 -6.22 -15.12
CA GLU A 132 3.87 -5.89 -15.16
C GLU A 132 3.37 -5.20 -13.89
N VAL A 133 4.13 -5.29 -12.79
CA VAL A 133 3.77 -4.71 -11.50
C VAL A 133 4.82 -3.69 -11.07
N SER A 134 4.37 -2.45 -10.89
CA SER A 134 5.11 -1.37 -10.25
C SER A 134 4.66 -1.21 -8.80
N PHE A 135 5.50 -0.60 -7.96
CA PHE A 135 5.14 -0.31 -6.58
C PHE A 135 5.62 1.06 -6.13
N ASN A 136 4.99 1.58 -5.09
CA ASN A 136 5.45 2.77 -4.40
C ASN A 136 5.04 2.72 -2.91
N MET A 137 5.55 3.67 -2.13
CA MET A 137 5.30 3.76 -0.70
C MET A 137 4.83 5.17 -0.35
N LEU A 138 3.82 5.26 0.51
CA LEU A 138 3.37 6.50 1.13
C LEU A 138 3.44 6.33 2.63
N ASP A 139 3.99 7.33 3.30
CA ASP A 139 4.07 7.37 4.75
C ASP A 139 3.14 8.47 5.27
N ALA A 140 1.99 8.04 5.81
CA ALA A 140 1.02 8.94 6.42
C ALA A 140 1.20 9.04 7.95
N ALA A 141 2.16 8.32 8.54
CA ALA A 141 2.38 8.37 9.99
C ALA A 141 2.89 9.75 10.43
N ASP A 142 3.71 10.40 9.60
CA ASP A 142 4.27 11.74 9.85
C ASP A 142 3.65 12.81 8.94
N GLY A 143 2.64 13.52 9.47
CA GLY A 143 1.97 14.62 8.77
C GLY A 143 0.84 14.19 7.82
N GLY A 144 0.44 12.92 7.84
CA GLY A 144 -0.72 12.43 7.10
C GLY A 144 -0.52 12.26 5.59
N LEU A 145 -1.53 11.70 4.94
CA LEU A 145 -1.50 11.37 3.51
C LEU A 145 -1.21 12.59 2.63
N LEU A 146 -1.80 13.75 2.92
CA LEU A 146 -1.61 14.96 2.11
C LEU A 146 -0.15 15.44 2.13
N ASN A 147 0.54 15.34 3.28
CA ASN A 147 1.96 15.66 3.36
C ASN A 147 2.82 14.64 2.59
N SER A 148 2.48 13.34 2.67
CA SER A 148 3.16 12.32 1.88
C SER A 148 3.02 12.57 0.37
N VAL A 149 1.82 12.93 -0.11
CA VAL A 149 1.56 13.25 -1.53
C VAL A 149 2.30 14.52 -1.94
N ARG A 150 2.30 15.55 -1.08
CA ARG A 150 3.06 16.78 -1.30
C ARG A 150 4.55 16.48 -1.49
N ARG A 151 5.17 15.71 -0.59
CA ARG A 151 6.58 15.30 -0.68
C ARG A 151 6.85 14.52 -1.97
N LEU A 152 6.03 13.53 -2.30
CA LEU A 152 6.19 12.74 -3.54
C LEU A 152 6.18 13.62 -4.81
N LEU A 153 5.24 14.58 -4.87
CA LEU A 153 5.15 15.50 -6.01
C LEU A 153 6.32 16.48 -6.06
N SER A 154 6.62 17.14 -4.94
CA SER A 154 7.63 18.21 -4.87
C SER A 154 9.06 17.71 -4.95
N ASP A 155 9.37 16.61 -4.26
CA ASP A 155 10.75 16.14 -4.11
C ASP A 155 11.16 15.16 -5.22
N ILE A 156 10.19 14.44 -5.82
CA ILE A 156 10.47 13.39 -6.81
C ILE A 156 9.91 13.75 -8.19
N PHE A 157 8.58 13.89 -8.31
CA PHE A 157 7.94 13.96 -9.63
C PHE A 157 8.19 15.27 -10.36
N ILE A 158 8.06 16.43 -9.71
CA ILE A 158 8.30 17.73 -10.35
C ILE A 158 9.76 17.85 -10.83
N PRO A 159 10.79 17.54 -10.01
CA PRO A 159 12.17 17.52 -10.46
C PRO A 159 12.43 16.56 -11.63
N ALA A 160 11.89 15.33 -11.55
CA ALA A 160 12.01 14.35 -12.64
C ALA A 160 11.37 14.87 -13.94
N LEU A 161 10.14 15.38 -13.86
CA LEU A 161 9.42 15.96 -14.99
C LEU A 161 10.12 17.19 -15.57
N ARG A 162 10.84 17.98 -14.76
CA ARG A 162 11.68 19.11 -15.23
C ARG A 162 12.93 18.62 -15.97
N ALA A 163 13.54 17.52 -15.56
CA ALA A 163 14.70 16.95 -16.24
C ALA A 163 14.33 16.21 -17.54
N THR A 164 13.13 15.64 -17.61
CA THR A 164 12.68 14.78 -18.71
C THR A 164 12.41 15.54 -20.02
N SER A 165 13.29 15.39 -21.01
CA SER A 165 13.15 16.05 -22.33
C SER A 165 12.27 15.31 -23.34
N HIS A 166 11.77 14.12 -23.02
CA HIS A 166 11.04 13.21 -23.92
C HIS A 166 9.87 12.54 -23.18
N GLY A 167 8.93 11.91 -23.88
CA GLY A 167 7.75 11.27 -23.28
C GLY A 167 6.56 12.20 -23.07
N TRP A 168 6.56 13.38 -23.70
CA TRP A 168 5.39 14.27 -23.74
C TRP A 168 4.44 13.94 -24.91
N GLY A 169 4.72 12.85 -25.63
CA GLY A 169 3.88 12.34 -26.71
C GLY A 169 3.77 13.33 -27.87
N GLU A 170 2.54 13.60 -28.30
CA GLU A 170 2.24 14.50 -29.42
C GLU A 170 2.70 15.95 -29.19
N LEU A 171 2.97 16.35 -27.93
CA LEU A 171 3.48 17.68 -27.60
C LEU A 171 4.87 17.93 -28.19
N GLU A 172 5.70 16.90 -28.39
CA GLU A 172 7.10 17.07 -28.87
C GLU A 172 7.20 17.69 -30.27
N GLY A 173 6.12 17.62 -31.07
CA GLY A 173 6.05 18.20 -32.41
C GLY A 173 5.44 19.60 -32.48
N LEU A 174 4.94 20.16 -31.37
CA LEU A 174 4.26 21.45 -31.35
C LEU A 174 5.25 22.61 -31.13
N GLN A 175 5.00 23.75 -31.79
CA GLN A 175 5.81 24.96 -31.58
C GLN A 175 5.75 25.48 -30.13
N ASP A 176 4.62 25.26 -29.44
CA ASP A 176 4.38 25.72 -28.07
C ASP A 176 4.66 24.67 -26.99
N ALA A 177 5.29 23.56 -27.34
CA ALA A 177 5.56 22.44 -26.42
C ALA A 177 6.23 22.89 -25.10
N ALA A 178 7.19 23.82 -25.21
CA ALA A 178 7.91 24.35 -24.05
C ALA A 178 7.00 25.16 -23.12
N ASN A 179 6.10 25.98 -23.68
CA ASN A 179 5.16 26.78 -22.90
C ASN A 179 4.14 25.88 -22.19
N ILE A 180 3.54 24.93 -22.91
CA ILE A 180 2.57 23.97 -22.36
C ILE A 180 3.21 23.18 -21.20
N ARG A 181 4.47 22.75 -21.37
CA ARG A 181 5.19 22.04 -20.31
C ARG A 181 5.42 22.91 -19.08
N GLN A 182 5.79 24.18 -19.26
CA GLN A 182 5.95 25.11 -18.13
C GLN A 182 4.63 25.39 -17.42
N GLU A 183 3.53 25.56 -18.15
CA GLU A 183 2.19 25.74 -17.57
C GLU A 183 1.75 24.51 -16.76
N PHE A 184 1.98 23.30 -17.28
CA PHE A 184 1.69 22.06 -16.55
C PHE A 184 2.50 21.95 -15.25
N LEU A 185 3.81 22.21 -15.31
CA LEU A 185 4.67 22.20 -14.12
C LEU A 185 4.26 23.26 -13.10
N SER A 186 3.92 24.47 -13.57
CA SER A 186 3.40 25.55 -12.72
C SER A 186 2.09 25.15 -12.04
N SER A 187 1.23 24.41 -12.76
CA SER A 187 -0.03 23.89 -12.20
C SER A 187 0.21 22.83 -11.13
N LEU A 188 1.17 21.92 -11.33
CA LEU A 188 1.58 20.95 -10.30
C LEU A 188 2.16 21.63 -9.06
N GLU A 189 2.98 22.67 -9.24
CA GLU A 189 3.52 23.47 -8.14
C GLU A 189 2.42 24.22 -7.38
N GLY A 190 1.46 24.80 -8.10
CA GLY A 190 0.26 25.38 -7.51
C GLY A 190 -0.52 24.37 -6.66
N PHE A 191 -0.70 23.15 -7.15
CA PHE A 191 -1.35 22.07 -6.39
C PHE A 191 -0.57 21.69 -5.12
N VAL A 192 0.76 21.56 -5.21
CA VAL A 192 1.63 21.31 -4.05
C VAL A 192 1.50 22.43 -3.00
N ASN A 193 1.38 23.68 -3.42
CA ASN A 193 1.17 24.81 -2.51
C ASN A 193 -0.18 24.73 -1.80
N VAL A 194 -1.26 24.35 -2.50
CA VAL A 194 -2.57 24.11 -1.88
C VAL A 194 -2.51 22.99 -0.85
N LEU A 195 -1.83 21.88 -1.16
CA LEU A 195 -1.63 20.78 -0.21
C LEU A 195 -0.88 21.23 1.05
N SER A 196 0.03 22.19 0.91
CA SER A 196 0.81 22.73 2.03
C SER A 196 -0.07 23.62 2.93
N GLY A 197 -0.94 24.44 2.35
CA GLY A 197 -1.90 25.25 3.10
C GLY A 197 -3.03 24.45 3.76
N ALA A 198 -3.38 23.27 3.21
CA ALA A 198 -4.39 22.38 3.79
C ALA A 198 -3.88 21.53 4.98
N GLN A 199 -2.59 21.64 5.32
CA GLN A 199 -1.97 20.97 6.48
C GLN A 199 -1.98 21.84 7.75
N GLU A 200 -2.39 23.12 7.64
CA GLU A 200 -2.70 24.02 8.77
C GLU A 200 -4.10 23.75 9.35
#